data_AF-A0A077ZJ96-F1
#
_entry.id   AF-A0A077ZJ96-F1
#
_cell.length_a   1.000
_cell.length_b   1.000
_cell.length_c   1.000
_cell.angle_alpha   90.00
_cell.angle_beta   90.00
_cell.angle_gamma   90.00
#
_symmetry.space_group_name_H-M   'P 1'
#
loop_
_entity.id
_entity.type
_entity.pdbx_description
1 polymer ?
#
loop_
_entity_poly.entity_id
_entity_poly.type
_entity_poly.pdbx_seq_one_letter_code
_entity_poly.pdbx_strand_id
1 'polypeptide(L)'
;MDSSPPDVKDVMEFVKNILRENGVTKYEPALVDCLLQLACRNVTDLLESAAKLAQLSNPESSQITVEDLRLARQLQCETSKQRGGLEELLDKLAEEKNSVPLPTLRSNKGVALPPERH
;
A
#
# COMPACT_ATOMS: atom_id res chain seq x y z
N MET A 1 -6.88 -13.97 32.93
CA MET A 1 -5.56 -14.62 32.80
C MET A 1 -4.65 -13.59 32.20
N ASP A 2 -3.78 -13.02 33.02
CA ASP A 2 -2.83 -11.99 32.62
C ASP A 2 -1.71 -12.71 31.85
N SER A 3 -1.97 -13.00 30.57
CA SER A 3 -0.92 -13.47 29.67
C SER A 3 0.06 -12.31 29.58
N SER A 4 1.20 -12.41 30.27
CA SER A 4 2.35 -11.55 30.04
C SER A 4 2.48 -11.36 28.53
N PRO A 5 2.65 -10.12 28.05
CA PRO A 5 2.81 -9.89 26.62
C PRO A 5 3.91 -10.84 26.11
N PRO A 6 3.66 -11.53 24.98
CA PRO A 6 4.65 -12.45 24.43
C PRO A 6 5.97 -11.69 24.24
N ASP A 7 7.08 -12.31 24.65
CA ASP A 7 8.37 -11.65 24.52
C ASP A 7 8.62 -11.36 23.04
N VAL A 8 9.19 -10.19 22.75
CA VAL A 8 9.43 -9.75 21.37
C VAL A 8 10.27 -10.77 20.61
N LYS A 9 11.17 -11.46 21.32
CA LYS A 9 11.99 -12.54 20.77
C LYS A 9 11.18 -13.73 20.27
N ASP A 10 10.16 -14.14 21.02
CA ASP A 10 9.30 -15.27 20.66
C ASP A 10 8.52 -14.96 19.38
N VAL A 11 8.00 -13.73 19.28
CA VAL A 11 7.27 -13.26 18.09
C VAL A 11 8.19 -13.20 16.87
N MET A 12 9.42 -12.69 17.04
CA MET A 12 10.42 -12.70 15.96
C MET A 12 10.77 -14.12 15.53
N GLU A 13 10.95 -15.05 16.47
CA GLU A 13 11.24 -16.44 16.16
C GLU A 13 10.09 -17.11 15.40
N PHE A 14 8.85 -16.83 15.77
CA PHE A 14 7.67 -17.28 15.05
C PHE A 14 7.66 -16.80 13.59
N VAL A 15 7.96 -15.51 13.33
CA VAL A 15 8.07 -14.98 11.96
C VAL A 15 9.20 -15.66 11.18
N LYS A 16 10.36 -15.91 11.81
CA LYS A 16 11.48 -16.63 11.18
C LYS A 16 11.11 -18.07 10.82
N ASN A 17 10.29 -18.73 11.64
CA ASN A 17 9.80 -20.07 11.38
C ASN A 17 8.83 -20.08 10.20
N ILE A 18 7.90 -19.12 10.13
CA ILE A 18 7.02 -18.94 8.95
C ILE A 18 7.85 -18.77 7.66
N LEU A 19 8.89 -17.93 7.70
CA LEU A 19 9.78 -17.74 6.55
C LEU A 19 10.46 -19.05 6.13
N ARG A 20 10.94 -19.84 7.10
CA ARG A 20 11.56 -21.14 6.85
C ARG A 20 10.58 -22.15 6.23
N GLU A 21 9.35 -22.20 6.74
CA GLU A 21 8.29 -23.06 6.21
C GLU A 21 7.91 -22.70 4.77
N ASN A 22 8.00 -21.42 4.41
CA ASN A 22 7.81 -20.94 3.04
C ASN A 22 9.07 -21.06 2.17
N GLY A 23 10.13 -21.73 2.65
CA GLY A 23 11.38 -21.94 1.91
C GLY A 23 12.30 -20.71 1.84
N VAL A 24 11.95 -19.62 2.52
CA VAL A 24 12.74 -18.38 2.56
C VAL A 24 13.82 -18.52 3.64
N THR A 25 14.99 -19.00 3.23
CA THR A 25 16.12 -19.29 4.14
C THR A 25 17.16 -18.18 4.22
N LYS A 26 17.20 -17.28 3.23
CA LYS A 26 18.12 -16.14 3.16
C LYS A 26 17.33 -14.86 3.03
N TYR A 27 17.42 -14.01 4.04
CA TYR A 27 16.81 -12.69 4.07
C TYR A 27 17.64 -11.75 4.94
N GLU A 28 17.48 -10.44 4.71
CA GLU A 28 18.07 -9.42 5.57
C GLU A 28 17.36 -9.39 6.94
N PRO A 29 18.06 -9.24 8.07
CA PRO A 29 17.43 -9.18 9.40
C PRO A 29 16.29 -8.16 9.50
N ALA A 30 16.42 -7.02 8.81
CA ALA A 30 15.40 -5.96 8.74
C ALA A 30 14.07 -6.42 8.12
N LEU A 31 14.06 -7.52 7.35
CA LEU A 31 12.83 -8.09 6.81
C LEU A 31 11.89 -8.56 7.92
N VAL A 32 12.41 -9.13 9.01
CA VAL A 32 11.59 -9.59 10.14
C VAL A 32 10.90 -8.40 10.80
N ASP A 33 11.63 -7.31 11.03
CA ASP A 33 11.08 -6.07 11.57
C ASP A 33 10.04 -5.47 10.63
N CYS A 34 10.30 -5.48 9.32
CA CYS A 34 9.36 -5.01 8.29
C CYS A 34 8.07 -5.84 8.28
N LEU A 35 8.16 -7.17 8.38
CA LEU A 35 7.00 -8.06 8.43
C LEU A 35 6.15 -7.83 9.68
N LEU A 36 6.80 -7.63 10.83
CA LEU A 36 6.10 -7.29 12.07
C LEU A 36 5.39 -5.94 11.96
N GLN A 37 6.08 -4.92 11.46
CA GLN A 37 5.48 -3.61 11.21
C GLN A 37 4.32 -3.69 10.22
N LEU A 38 4.46 -4.49 9.16
CA LEU A 38 3.42 -4.70 8.16
C LEU A 38 2.19 -5.37 8.76
N ALA A 39 2.37 -6.40 9.58
CA ALA A 39 1.27 -7.08 10.26
C ALA A 39 0.54 -6.13 11.22
N CYS A 40 1.29 -5.40 12.05
CA CYS A 40 0.72 -4.42 12.97
C CYS A 40 -0.05 -3.33 12.23
N ARG A 41 0.57 -2.71 11.20
CA ARG A 41 -0.10 -1.69 10.39
C ARG A 41 -1.34 -2.25 9.72
N ASN A 42 -1.29 -3.46 9.17
CA ASN A 42 -2.44 -4.06 8.50
C ASN A 42 -3.63 -4.24 9.45
N VAL A 43 -3.38 -4.72 10.68
CA VAL A 43 -4.43 -4.87 11.69
C VAL A 43 -4.96 -3.51 12.12
N THR A 44 -4.11 -2.53 12.39
CA THR A 44 -4.52 -1.18 12.79
C THR A 44 -5.36 -0.49 11.72
N ASP A 45 -4.91 -0.52 10.46
CA ASP A 45 -5.63 0.08 9.33
C ASP A 45 -6.99 -0.60 9.10
N LEU A 46 -7.05 -1.92 9.28
CA LEU A 46 -8.29 -2.69 9.20
C LEU A 46 -9.26 -2.35 10.33
N LEU A 47 -8.75 -2.24 11.57
CA LEU A 47 -9.56 -1.85 12.72
C LEU A 47 -10.07 -0.42 12.61
N GLU A 48 -9.26 0.52 12.13
CA GLU A 48 -9.70 1.90 11.92
C GLU A 48 -10.79 1.98 10.84
N SER A 49 -10.63 1.23 9.76
CA SER A 49 -11.64 1.13 8.70
C SER A 49 -12.94 0.52 9.22
N ALA A 50 -12.86 -0.56 10.00
CA ALA A 50 -14.02 -1.22 10.58
C ALA A 50 -14.70 -0.34 11.64
N ALA A 51 -13.94 0.41 12.44
CA ALA A 51 -14.50 1.35 13.41
C ALA A 51 -15.35 2.44 12.75
N LYS A 52 -14.89 2.98 11.59
CA LYS A 52 -15.65 3.95 10.80
C LYS A 52 -16.96 3.36 10.27
N LEU A 53 -16.94 2.10 9.83
CA LEU A 53 -18.14 1.41 9.36
C LEU A 53 -19.13 1.10 10.50
N ALA A 54 -18.61 0.65 11.65
CA ALA A 54 -19.42 0.40 12.84
C ALA A 54 -20.12 1.68 13.31
N GLN A 55 -19.41 2.81 13.32
CA GLN A 55 -19.97 4.12 13.66
C GLN A 55 -21.07 4.56 12.68
N LEU A 56 -20.96 4.22 11.39
CA LEU A 56 -21.99 4.52 10.39
C LEU A 56 -23.23 3.62 10.56
N SER A 57 -23.02 2.34 10.89
CA SER A 57 -24.12 1.38 11.06
C SER A 57 -24.89 1.61 12.36
N ASN A 58 -24.18 1.91 13.45
CA ASN A 58 -24.77 2.14 14.75
C ASN A 58 -24.03 3.27 15.49
N PRO A 59 -24.46 4.54 15.32
CA PRO A 59 -23.78 5.69 15.92
C PRO A 59 -23.83 5.69 17.46
N GLU A 60 -24.78 4.98 18.07
CA GLU A 60 -24.93 4.87 19.52
C GLU A 60 -24.03 3.77 20.13
N SER A 61 -23.46 2.88 19.31
CA SER A 61 -22.63 1.77 19.77
C SER A 61 -21.20 1.89 19.24
N SER A 62 -20.22 1.80 20.15
CA SER A 62 -18.80 1.76 19.79
C SER A 62 -18.27 0.34 19.55
N GLN A 63 -19.18 -0.65 19.45
CA GLN A 63 -18.79 -2.05 19.27
C GLN A 63 -18.53 -2.38 17.80
N ILE A 64 -17.30 -2.80 17.50
CA ILE A 64 -16.93 -3.31 16.17
C ILE A 64 -17.41 -4.75 16.06
N THR A 65 -18.24 -5.03 15.06
CA THR A 65 -18.73 -6.39 14.78
C THR A 65 -17.82 -7.10 13.76
N VAL A 66 -17.98 -8.42 13.66
CA VAL A 66 -17.28 -9.24 12.64
C VAL A 66 -17.68 -8.82 11.22
N GLU A 67 -18.93 -8.38 11.03
CA GLU A 67 -19.39 -7.92 9.72
C GLU A 67 -18.74 -6.60 9.32
N ASP A 68 -18.48 -5.70 10.27
CA ASP A 68 -17.73 -4.46 10.01
C ASP A 68 -16.30 -4.77 9.55
N LEU A 69 -15.64 -5.77 10.16
CA LEU A 69 -14.31 -6.22 9.76
C LEU A 69 -14.30 -6.83 8.35
N ARG A 70 -15.31 -7.66 8.02
CA ARG A 70 -15.44 -8.27 6.70
C ARG A 70 -15.67 -7.20 5.63
N LEU A 71 -16.58 -6.27 5.91
CA LEU A 71 -16.88 -5.17 5.00
C LEU A 71 -15.67 -4.25 4.83
N ALA A 72 -14.96 -3.92 5.90
CA ALA A 72 -13.71 -3.15 5.84
C ALA A 72 -12.67 -3.84 4.94
N ARG A 73 -12.47 -5.14 5.11
CA ARG A 73 -11.54 -5.92 4.28
C ARG A 73 -11.95 -5.91 2.81
N GLN A 74 -13.24 -6.08 2.53
CA GLN A 74 -13.78 -6.04 1.17
C GLN A 74 -13.53 -4.67 0.53
N LEU A 75 -13.87 -3.58 1.23
CA LEU A 75 -13.68 -2.21 0.73
C LEU A 75 -12.20 -1.88 0.49
N GLN A 76 -11.29 -2.35 1.34
CA GLN A 76 -9.85 -2.21 1.10
C GLN A 76 -9.43 -2.90 -0.20
N CYS A 77 -9.90 -4.13 -0.44
CA CYS A 77 -9.62 -4.86 -1.68
C CYS A 77 -10.22 -4.17 -2.90
N GLU A 78 -11.43 -3.62 -2.80
CA GLU A 78 -12.07 -2.86 -3.89
C GLU A 78 -11.34 -1.56 -4.20
N THR A 79 -10.91 -0.82 -3.18
CA THR A 79 -10.14 0.42 -3.34
C THR A 79 -8.81 0.15 -4.06
N SER A 80 -8.11 -0.93 -3.72
CA SER A 80 -6.89 -1.35 -4.43
C SER A 80 -7.17 -1.71 -5.88
N LYS A 81 -8.29 -2.38 -6.18
CA LYS A 81 -8.69 -2.70 -7.56
C LYS A 81 -9.05 -1.45 -8.37
N GLN A 82 -9.73 -0.48 -7.75
CA GLN A 82 -10.09 0.79 -8.39
C GLN A 82 -8.84 1.60 -8.80
N ARG A 83 -7.76 1.54 -8.01
CA ARG A 83 -6.48 2.16 -8.39
C ARG A 83 -5.91 1.58 -9.68
N GLY A 84 -5.94 0.25 -9.86
CA GLY A 84 -5.48 -0.37 -11.11
C GLY A 84 -6.27 0.08 -12.33
N GLY A 85 -7.60 0.19 -12.22
CA GLY A 85 -8.44 0.73 -13.30
C GLY A 85 -8.20 2.21 -13.60
N LEU A 86 -7.84 3.01 -12.59
CA LEU A 86 -7.47 4.42 -12.77
C LEU A 86 -6.11 4.56 -13.46
N GLU A 87 -5.13 3.72 -13.13
CA GLU A 87 -3.84 3.69 -13.80
C GLU A 87 -4.00 3.40 -15.30
N GLU A 88 -4.79 2.40 -15.68
CA GLU A 88 -5.07 2.11 -17.09
C GLU A 88 -5.77 3.29 -17.82
N LEU A 89 -6.67 4.00 -17.13
CA LEU A 89 -7.31 5.19 -17.69
C LEU A 89 -6.32 6.34 -17.87
N LEU A 90 -5.46 6.57 -16.88
CA LEU A 90 -4.44 7.61 -16.92
C LEU A 90 -3.40 7.32 -17.99
N ASP A 91 -3.00 6.06 -18.17
CA ASP A 91 -2.09 5.64 -19.22
C ASP A 91 -2.67 5.93 -20.60
N LYS A 92 -3.95 5.61 -20.83
CA LYS A 92 -4.66 5.96 -22.09
C LYS A 92 -4.70 7.47 -22.34
N LEU A 93 -5.00 8.25 -21.30
CA LEU A 93 -5.01 9.72 -21.40
C LEU A 93 -3.61 10.28 -21.65
N ALA A 94 -2.58 9.68 -21.05
CA ALA A 94 -1.19 10.05 -21.27
C ALA A 94 -0.76 9.73 -22.71
N GLU A 95 -1.10 8.56 -23.24
CA GLU A 95 -0.88 8.19 -24.65
C GLU A 95 -1.54 9.18 -25.61
N GLU A 96 -2.81 9.53 -25.38
CA GLU A 96 -3.53 10.50 -26.21
C GLU A 96 -2.84 11.87 -26.20
N LYS A 97 -2.43 12.37 -25.03
CA LYS A 97 -1.73 13.67 -24.91
C LYS A 97 -0.32 13.63 -25.51
N ASN A 98 0.41 12.54 -25.30
CA ASN A 98 1.76 12.37 -25.83
C ASN A 98 1.76 12.16 -27.35
N SER A 99 0.63 11.77 -27.95
CA SER A 99 0.46 11.68 -29.40
C SER A 99 0.38 13.04 -30.10
N VAL A 100 0.10 14.12 -29.35
CA VAL A 100 0.07 15.48 -29.90
C VAL A 100 1.50 15.98 -30.06
N PRO A 101 1.95 16.27 -31.30
CA PRO A 101 3.30 16.75 -31.52
C PRO A 101 3.53 18.08 -30.80
N LEU A 102 4.73 18.22 -30.20
CA LEU A 102 5.11 19.43 -29.50
C LEU A 102 4.98 20.66 -30.42
N PRO A 103 4.48 21.80 -29.92
CA PRO A 103 4.39 23.03 -30.69
C PRO A 103 5.76 23.41 -31.26
N THR A 104 5.78 23.81 -32.54
CA THR A 104 7.02 24.22 -33.19
C THR A 104 7.65 25.39 -32.44
N LEU A 105 8.87 25.19 -31.96
CA LEU A 105 9.65 26.24 -31.31
C LEU A 105 9.92 27.33 -32.35
N ARG A 106 9.46 28.56 -32.10
CA ARG A 106 9.89 29.69 -32.94
C ARG A 106 11.39 29.85 -32.75
N SER A 107 12.14 29.66 -33.85
CA SER A 107 13.62 29.72 -33.92
C SER A 107 14.26 30.94 -33.24
N ASN A 108 13.50 32.00 -32.97
CA ASN A 108 14.01 33.23 -32.37
C ASN A 108 14.02 33.26 -30.84
N LYS A 109 13.58 32.20 -30.14
CA LYS A 109 13.62 32.15 -28.67
C LYS A 109 14.24 30.85 -28.16
N GLY A 110 15.55 30.69 -28.35
CA GLY A 110 16.32 29.61 -27.75
C GLY A 110 17.80 29.96 -27.66
N VAL A 111 18.42 29.61 -26.54
CA VAL A 111 19.88 29.63 -26.39
C VAL A 111 20.42 28.55 -27.33
N ALA A 112 21.25 28.94 -28.30
CA ALA A 112 21.93 27.99 -29.17
C ALA A 112 22.78 27.06 -28.31
N LEU A 113 22.59 25.75 -28.46
CA LEU A 113 23.46 24.77 -27.82
C LEU A 113 24.89 25.02 -28.31
N PRO A 114 25.89 25.03 -27.41
CA PRO A 114 27.28 25.11 -27.83
C PRO A 114 27.58 23.94 -28.79
N PRO A 115 28.38 24.15 -29.85
CA PRO A 115 28.70 23.11 -30.81
C PRO A 115 29.35 21.92 -30.09
N GLU A 116 28.90 20.71 -30.41
CA GLU A 116 29.47 19.47 -29.91
C GLU A 116 30.98 19.48 -30.15
N ARG A 117 31.73 19.30 -29.06
CA ARG A 117 33.16 19.03 -29.14
C ARG A 117 33.30 17.50 -29.10
N HIS A 118 33.82 16.96 -30.21
CA HIS A 118 34.16 15.56 -30.40
C HIS A 118 35.01 14.97 -29.26
#